data_AF-A0A448MPK0-F1
#
_entry.id   AF-A0A448MPK0-F1
#
_cell.length_a   1.000
_cell.length_b   1.000
_cell.length_c   1.000
_cell.angle_alpha   90.00
_cell.angle_beta   90.00
_cell.angle_gamma   90.00
#
_symmetry.space_group_name_H-M   'P 1'
#
loop_
_entity.id
_entity.type
_entity.pdbx_description
1 polymer ?
#
loop_
_entity_poly.entity_id
_entity_poly.type
_entity_poly.pdbx_seq_one_letter_code
_entity_poly.pdbx_strand_id
1 'polypeptide(L)'
;MPESLDIVRYVDENFGERILSEQIRPEIEEWVKKLGHYYNHLLIPRFVKMDLAEFKTQSAVDYFTKKKTESIGDFQQNLDETANYLVRLHQDLEILCH
;
A
#
# COMPACT_ATOMS: atom_id res chain seq x y z
N MET A 1 -18.52 7.49 9.32
CA MET A 1 -17.42 6.74 9.98
C MET A 1 -16.22 6.81 9.03
N PRO A 2 -15.25 7.71 9.25
CA PRO A 2 -14.17 7.98 8.29
C PRO A 2 -12.94 7.05 8.42
N GLU A 3 -12.71 6.45 9.59
CA GLU A 3 -11.54 5.59 9.83
C GLU A 3 -11.77 4.17 9.30
N SER A 4 -10.80 3.67 8.53
CA SER A 4 -10.92 2.37 7.85
C SER A 4 -11.18 1.21 8.81
N LEU A 5 -10.46 1.15 9.94
CA LEU A 5 -10.61 0.06 10.93
C LEU A 5 -11.93 0.15 11.71
N ASP A 6 -12.49 1.34 11.88
CA ASP A 6 -13.81 1.48 12.49
C ASP A 6 -14.89 0.96 11.54
N ILE A 7 -14.76 1.23 10.23
CA ILE A 7 -15.66 0.67 9.20
C ILE A 7 -15.59 -0.86 9.21
N VAL A 8 -14.38 -1.43 9.21
CA VAL A 8 -14.17 -2.89 9.24
C VAL A 8 -14.84 -3.50 10.47
N ARG A 9 -14.57 -2.96 11.66
CA ARG A 9 -15.17 -3.43 12.92
C ARG A 9 -16.68 -3.30 12.92
N TYR A 10 -17.22 -2.15 12.50
CA TYR A 10 -18.65 -1.95 12.40
C TYR A 10 -19.31 -2.98 11.48
N VAL A 11 -18.72 -3.26 10.33
CA VAL A 11 -19.28 -4.23 9.39
C VAL A 11 -19.25 -5.65 9.98
N ASP A 12 -18.11 -6.08 10.54
CA ASP A 12 -17.95 -7.41 11.14
C ASP A 12 -18.85 -7.64 12.37
N GLU A 13 -19.16 -6.58 13.13
CA GLU A 13 -20.04 -6.64 14.29
C GLU A 13 -21.53 -6.61 13.93
N ASN A 14 -21.91 -5.92 12.85
CA ASN A 14 -23.32 -5.61 12.56
C ASN A 14 -23.92 -6.44 11.42
N PHE A 15 -23.12 -7.16 10.63
CA PHE A 15 -23.60 -7.91 9.47
C PHE A 15 -23.05 -9.34 9.43
N GLY A 16 -23.93 -10.30 9.73
CA GLY A 16 -23.60 -11.72 9.68
C GLY A 16 -22.92 -12.24 10.94
N GLU A 17 -22.31 -13.42 10.84
CA GLU A 17 -21.46 -13.95 11.90
C GLU A 17 -20.10 -13.26 11.88
N ARG A 18 -19.59 -12.92 13.07
CA ARG A 18 -18.28 -12.31 13.23
C ARG A 18 -17.19 -13.24 12.72
N ILE A 19 -16.35 -12.76 11.80
CA ILE A 19 -15.28 -13.56 11.18
C ILE A 19 -13.88 -13.10 11.58
N LEU A 20 -13.70 -11.87 12.06
CA LEU A 20 -12.37 -11.35 12.41
C LEU A 20 -11.97 -11.75 13.83
N SER A 21 -10.81 -12.39 13.93
CA SER A 21 -10.11 -12.66 15.19
C SER A 21 -9.36 -11.40 15.65
N GLU A 22 -9.36 -11.15 16.96
CA GLU A 22 -8.52 -10.12 17.60
C GLU A 22 -7.05 -10.58 17.78
N GLN A 23 -6.75 -11.85 17.48
CA GLN A 23 -5.39 -12.38 17.62
C GLN A 23 -4.49 -11.85 16.49
N ILE A 24 -3.59 -10.95 16.85
CA ILE A 24 -2.55 -10.43 15.96
C ILE A 24 -1.33 -11.36 16.02
N ARG A 25 -0.76 -11.66 14.84
CA ARG A 25 0.50 -12.37 14.68
C ARG A 25 1.65 -11.35 14.60
N PRO A 26 2.51 -11.23 15.64
CA PRO A 26 3.56 -10.20 15.67
C PRO A 26 4.51 -10.28 14.47
N GLU A 27 4.80 -11.49 13.99
CA GLU A 27 5.66 -11.71 12.83
C GLU A 27 5.09 -11.07 11.55
N ILE A 28 3.76 -11.04 11.39
CA ILE A 28 3.10 -10.39 10.25
C ILE A 28 3.10 -8.87 10.42
N GLU A 29 2.87 -8.38 11.64
CA GLU A 29 2.91 -6.94 11.93
C GLU A 29 4.29 -6.36 11.62
N GLU A 30 5.36 -7.02 12.09
CA GLU A 30 6.74 -6.64 11.80
C GLU A 30 7.05 -6.70 10.31
N TRP A 31 6.57 -7.74 9.61
CA TRP A 31 6.75 -7.89 8.17
C TRP A 31 6.08 -6.77 7.38
N VAL A 32 4.82 -6.46 7.68
CA VAL A 32 4.08 -5.36 7.04
C VAL A 32 4.77 -4.02 7.30
N LYS A 33 5.26 -3.79 8.53
CA LYS A 33 6.01 -2.58 8.88
C LYS A 33 7.30 -2.47 8.06
N LYS A 34 8.06 -3.56 7.92
CA LYS A 34 9.29 -3.62 7.11
C LYS A 34 9.02 -3.29 5.64
N LEU A 35 8.01 -3.94 5.05
CA LEU A 35 7.58 -3.69 3.68
C LEU A 35 7.11 -2.24 3.49
N GLY A 36 6.43 -1.71 4.52
CA GLY A 36 5.93 -0.34 4.64
C GLY A 36 6.92 0.76 4.26
N HIS A 37 8.20 0.52 4.50
CA HIS A 37 9.25 1.48 4.23
C HIS A 37 9.56 1.69 2.76
N TYR A 38 9.15 0.78 1.86
CA TYR A 38 9.55 0.89 0.45
C TYR A 38 8.51 0.48 -0.58
N TYR A 39 7.46 -0.26 -0.22
CA TYR A 39 6.49 -0.75 -1.22
C TYR A 39 5.84 0.39 -2.02
N ASN A 40 5.70 1.58 -1.43
CA ASN A 40 5.12 2.73 -2.11
C ASN A 40 6.00 3.26 -3.25
N HIS A 41 7.31 3.01 -3.26
CA HIS A 41 8.16 3.28 -4.42
C HIS A 41 7.77 2.41 -5.62
N LEU A 42 7.24 1.21 -5.38
CA LEU A 42 6.67 0.36 -6.44
C LEU A 42 5.26 0.82 -6.82
N LEU A 43 4.37 1.06 -5.86
CA LEU A 43 2.95 1.24 -6.15
C LEU A 43 2.58 2.63 -6.67
N ILE A 44 2.98 3.68 -5.95
CA ILE A 44 2.46 5.04 -6.17
C ILE A 44 2.76 5.58 -7.58
N PRO A 45 3.98 5.42 -8.15
CA PRO A 45 4.24 5.87 -9.51
C PRO A 45 3.39 5.18 -10.57
N ARG A 46 2.83 4.00 -10.25
CA ARG A 46 1.99 3.21 -11.15
C ARG A 46 0.52 3.58 -11.04
N PHE A 47 0.05 4.05 -9.89
CA PHE A 47 -1.36 4.44 -9.69
C PHE A 47 -1.85 5.47 -10.71
N VAL A 48 -1.05 6.50 -10.98
CA VAL A 48 -1.39 7.54 -11.99
C VAL A 48 -1.30 7.06 -13.43
N LYS A 49 -0.74 5.87 -13.67
CA LYS A 49 -0.68 5.21 -14.99
C LYS A 49 -1.82 4.21 -15.19
N MET A 50 -2.64 3.96 -14.16
CA MET A 50 -3.80 3.08 -14.20
C MET A 50 -5.07 3.87 -14.57
N ASP A 51 -6.08 3.18 -15.10
CA ASP A 51 -7.37 3.80 -15.43
C ASP A 51 -8.29 3.94 -14.20
N LEU A 52 -7.83 4.65 -13.18
CA LEU A 52 -8.58 4.89 -11.94
C LEU A 52 -9.42 6.16 -12.02
N ALA A 53 -10.62 6.12 -11.42
CA ALA A 53 -11.58 7.23 -11.49
C ALA A 53 -11.03 8.53 -10.87
N GLU A 54 -10.27 8.40 -9.79
CA GLU A 54 -9.58 9.49 -9.10
C GLU A 54 -8.50 10.20 -9.94
N PHE A 55 -8.04 9.59 -11.04
CA PHE A 55 -6.99 10.13 -11.92
C PHE A 55 -7.50 10.47 -13.33
N LYS A 56 -8.82 10.59 -13.52
CA LYS A 56 -9.42 10.93 -14.83
C LYS A 56 -9.07 12.34 -15.33
N THR A 57 -8.66 13.24 -14.44
CA THR A 57 -8.26 14.61 -14.81
C THR A 57 -6.76 14.82 -14.60
N GLN A 58 -6.13 15.58 -15.50
CA GLN A 58 -4.71 15.90 -15.38
C GLN A 58 -4.40 16.64 -14.07
N SER A 59 -5.30 17.52 -13.61
CA SER A 59 -5.12 18.24 -12.35
C SER A 59 -5.10 17.31 -11.12
N ALA A 60 -5.85 16.21 -11.12
CA ALA A 60 -5.82 15.22 -10.05
C ALA A 60 -4.50 14.42 -10.08
N VAL A 61 -4.03 14.05 -11.26
CA VAL A 61 -2.73 13.40 -11.47
C VAL A 61 -1.59 14.31 -10.99
N ASP A 62 -1.60 15.59 -11.36
CA ASP A 62 -0.57 16.55 -10.99
C ASP A 62 -0.54 16.79 -9.48
N TYR A 63 -1.72 16.95 -8.86
CA TYR A 63 -1.85 17.09 -7.42
C TYR A 63 -1.30 15.87 -6.68
N PHE A 64 -1.71 14.67 -7.10
CA PHE A 64 -1.27 13.43 -6.48
C PHE A 64 0.22 13.21 -6.65
N THR A 65 0.75 13.39 -7.86
CA THR A 65 2.17 13.25 -8.17
C THR A 65 2.99 14.21 -7.31
N LYS A 66 2.67 15.50 -7.31
CA LYS A 66 3.36 16.51 -6.49
C LYS A 66 3.40 16.12 -5.02
N LYS A 67 2.22 15.81 -4.44
CA LYS A 67 2.09 15.48 -3.01
C LYS A 67 2.86 14.21 -2.65
N LYS A 68 2.87 13.21 -3.54
CA LYS A 68 3.53 11.93 -3.26
C LYS A 68 5.03 11.97 -3.52
N THR A 69 5.51 12.79 -4.45
CA THR A 69 6.95 13.04 -4.62
C THR A 69 7.60 13.54 -3.33
N GLU A 70 6.90 14.35 -2.53
CA GLU A 70 7.38 14.79 -1.20
C GLU A 70 7.56 13.62 -0.21
N SER A 71 6.85 12.51 -0.40
CA SER A 71 6.89 11.34 0.48
C SER A 71 7.81 10.23 -0.01
N ILE A 72 7.86 9.99 -1.32
CA ILE A 72 8.55 8.82 -1.91
C ILE A 72 9.68 9.18 -2.88
N GLY A 73 9.94 10.48 -3.10
CA GLY A 73 10.91 10.93 -4.09
C GLY A 73 10.37 10.87 -5.53
N ASP A 74 11.28 11.03 -6.49
CA ASP A 74 10.92 11.14 -7.90
C ASP A 74 10.26 9.86 -8.45
N PHE A 75 9.17 10.01 -9.19
CA PHE A 75 8.41 8.88 -9.73
C PHE A 75 9.20 8.11 -10.78
N GLN A 76 9.93 8.80 -11.65
CA GLN A 76 10.69 8.15 -12.72
C GLN A 76 11.88 7.38 -12.15
N GLN A 77 12.61 7.97 -11.20
CA GLN A 77 13.67 7.30 -10.48
C GLN A 77 13.17 6.02 -9.78
N ASN A 78 12.02 6.10 -9.09
CA ASN A 78 11.41 4.93 -8.46
C ASN A 78 11.01 3.82 -9.46
N LEU A 79 10.60 4.20 -10.68
CA LEU A 79 10.32 3.27 -11.76
C LEU A 79 11.60 2.63 -12.31
N ASP A 80 12.67 3.41 -12.48
CA ASP A 80 13.96 2.92 -12.95
C ASP A 80 14.59 1.93 -11.94
N GLU A 81 14.40 2.19 -10.64
CA GLU A 81 14.85 1.33 -9.54
C GLU A 81 13.96 0.09 -9.29
N THR A 82 12.94 -0.15 -10.12
CA THR A 82 11.97 -1.25 -9.94
C THR A 82 12.65 -2.60 -9.71
N ALA A 83 13.69 -2.92 -10.49
CA ALA A 83 14.38 -4.20 -10.38
C ALA A 83 14.96 -4.43 -8.97
N ASN A 84 15.55 -3.38 -8.37
CA ASN A 84 16.15 -3.44 -7.04
C ASN A 84 15.07 -3.60 -5.95
N TYR A 85 13.96 -2.87 -6.08
CA TYR A 85 12.83 -3.03 -5.17
C TYR A 85 12.19 -4.42 -5.27
N LEU A 86 12.12 -5.01 -6.46
CA LEU A 86 11.58 -6.37 -6.65
C LEU A 86 12.47 -7.45 -6.05
N VAL A 87 13.80 -7.33 -6.17
CA VAL A 87 14.73 -8.26 -5.49
C VAL A 87 14.48 -8.26 -3.98
N ARG A 88 14.38 -7.07 -3.38
CA ARG A 88 14.08 -6.93 -1.94
C ARG A 88 12.69 -7.48 -1.59
N LEU A 89 11.68 -7.21 -2.42
CA LEU A 89 10.31 -7.69 -2.20
C LEU A 89 10.23 -9.21 -2.23
N HIS A 90 10.87 -9.86 -3.19
CA HIS A 90 10.87 -11.32 -3.26
C HIS A 90 11.53 -11.95 -2.03
N GLN A 91 12.67 -11.41 -1.58
CA GLN A 91 13.32 -11.85 -0.34
C GLN A 91 12.43 -11.66 0.89
N ASP A 92 11.74 -10.52 0.98
CA ASP A 92 10.82 -10.26 2.09
C ASP A 92 9.63 -11.24 2.04
N LEU A 93 9.08 -11.53 0.86
CA LEU A 93 7.97 -12.49 0.70
C LEU A 93 8.34 -13.92 1.09
N GLU A 94 9.57 -14.36 0.83
CA GLU A 94 10.05 -15.69 1.20
C GLU A 94 9.98 -15.95 2.72
N ILE A 95 10.09 -14.89 3.54
CA ILE A 95 9.98 -14.99 5.01
C ILE A 95 8.58 -15.48 5.43
N LEU A 96 7.54 -15.21 4.65
CA LEU A 96 6.16 -15.62 4.96
C LEU A 96 5.83 -17.07 4.57
N CYS A 97 6.72 -17.74 3.81
CA CYS A 97 6.51 -19.11 3.35
C CYS A 97 7.01 -20.17 4.35
N HIS A 98 7.63 -19.75 5.45
CA HIS A 98 8.16 -20.59 6.52
C HIS A 98 7.45 -20.30 7.84
#